data_AF-A0AAP0NWN4-F1
#
_entry.id   AF-A0AAP0NWN4-F1
#
_cell.length_a   1.000
_cell.length_b   1.000
_cell.length_c   1.000
_cell.angle_alpha   90.00
_cell.angle_beta   90.00
_cell.angle_gamma   90.00
#
_symmetry.space_group_name_H-M   'P 1'
#
loop_
_entity.id
_entity.type
_entity.pdbx_description
1 polymer ?
#
loop_
_entity_poly.entity_id
_entity_poly.type
_entity_poly.pdbx_seq_one_letter_code
_entity_poly.pdbx_strand_id
1 'polypeptide(L)'
;MRRLSDHSGVPGHVYPLALLCYDIMPPPAKVEKEIGEQRVMSFHGVGLSVASEIKFSDVAAGIANPDEAKEAFSLALYHSVIQQ
;
A
#
# COMPACT_ATOMS: atom_id res chain seq x y z
N MET A 1 8.29 4.93 5.78
CA MET A 1 7.44 6.15 5.69
C MET A 1 7.04 6.68 7.07
N ARG A 2 6.34 5.92 7.92
CA ARG A 2 5.92 6.39 9.26
C ARG A 2 7.04 7.07 10.07
N ARG A 3 8.19 6.39 10.25
CA ARG A 3 9.33 6.96 10.99
C ARG A 3 9.81 8.31 10.41
N LEU A 4 9.83 8.44 9.08
CA LEU A 4 10.22 9.72 8.45
C LEU A 4 9.20 10.81 8.76
N SER A 5 7.90 10.47 8.73
CA SER A 5 6.82 11.36 9.11
C SER A 5 6.98 11.86 10.55
N ASP A 6 7.25 10.96 11.50
CA ASP A 6 7.42 11.33 12.92
C ASP A 6 8.60 12.28 13.17
N HIS A 7 9.66 12.16 12.36
CA HIS A 7 10.88 12.95 12.50
C HIS A 7 10.92 14.18 11.57
N SER A 8 9.82 14.48 10.87
CA SER A 8 9.76 15.59 9.91
C SER A 8 9.49 16.95 10.54
N GLY A 9 9.16 16.99 11.84
CA GLY A 9 8.78 18.23 12.55
C GLY A 9 7.37 18.72 12.24
N VAL A 10 6.62 18.03 11.38
CA VAL A 10 5.21 18.32 11.06
C VAL A 10 4.35 17.08 11.30
N PRO A 11 3.05 17.22 11.66
CA PRO A 11 2.14 16.10 11.74
C PRO A 11 1.99 15.42 10.37
N GLY A 12 2.00 14.08 10.36
CA GLY A 12 1.72 13.34 9.12
C GLY A 12 0.79 12.16 9.36
N HIS A 13 0.15 11.75 8.27
CA HIS A 13 -1.01 10.88 8.26
C HIS A 13 -0.82 9.75 7.25
N VAL A 14 -1.36 8.58 7.56
CA VAL A 14 -1.29 7.41 6.67
C VAL A 14 -2.70 6.95 6.34
N TYR A 15 -3.07 7.08 5.06
CA TYR A 15 -4.35 6.65 4.52
C TYR A 15 -4.14 5.44 3.59
N PRO A 16 -4.86 4.32 3.79
CA PRO A 16 -4.82 3.19 2.87
C PRO A 16 -5.55 3.55 1.57
N LEU A 17 -4.87 3.35 0.44
CA LEU A 17 -5.36 3.66 -0.90
C LEU A 17 -5.32 2.39 -1.76
N ALA A 18 -6.44 2.09 -2.42
CA ALA A 18 -6.55 0.99 -3.37
C ALA A 18 -6.67 1.52 -4.81
N LEU A 19 -5.94 0.88 -5.73
CA LEU A 19 -5.94 1.21 -7.15
C LEU A 19 -6.10 -0.07 -7.97
N LEU A 20 -7.21 -0.18 -8.70
CA LEU A 20 -7.48 -1.26 -9.63
C LEU A 20 -7.34 -0.74 -11.06
N CYS A 21 -6.18 -0.99 -11.68
CA CYS A 21 -5.89 -0.53 -13.04
C CYS A 21 -4.96 -1.46 -13.83
N TYR A 22 -4.71 -2.68 -13.36
CA TYR A 22 -3.72 -3.55 -13.98
C TYR A 22 -4.10 -3.94 -15.41
N ASP A 23 -5.40 -4.02 -15.76
CA ASP A 23 -5.84 -4.38 -17.10
C ASP A 23 -5.40 -3.39 -18.18
N ILE A 24 -5.22 -2.09 -17.84
CA ILE A 24 -4.77 -1.07 -18.78
C ILE A 24 -3.35 -1.36 -19.26
N MET A 25 -2.47 -1.80 -18.36
CA MET A 25 -1.08 -2.08 -18.65
C MET A 25 -0.59 -3.18 -17.69
N PRO A 26 -0.92 -4.45 -17.98
CA PRO A 26 -0.61 -5.54 -17.07
C PRO A 26 0.90 -5.73 -16.97
N PRO A 27 1.41 -6.14 -15.79
CA PRO A 27 2.80 -6.53 -15.67
C PRO A 27 3.09 -7.73 -16.60
N PRO A 28 4.27 -7.79 -17.23
CA PRO A 28 4.64 -8.92 -18.08
C PRO A 28 4.61 -10.24 -17.30
N ALA A 29 4.07 -11.29 -17.94
CA ALA A 29 3.87 -12.59 -17.29
C ALA A 29 5.18 -13.36 -17.03
N LYS A 30 6.24 -13.05 -17.79
CA LYS A 30 7.58 -13.61 -17.65
C LYS A 30 8.60 -12.49 -17.77
N VAL A 31 9.61 -12.54 -16.90
CA VAL A 31 10.71 -11.58 -16.92
C VAL A 31 11.86 -12.17 -17.74
N GLU A 32 11.93 -11.84 -19.02
CA GLU A 32 13.04 -12.23 -19.90
C GLU A 32 13.87 -10.98 -20.24
N LYS A 33 14.87 -10.70 -19.40
CA LYS A 33 15.70 -9.48 -19.44
C LYS A 33 16.44 -9.28 -20.77
N GLU A 34 16.69 -10.34 -21.53
CA GLU A 34 17.53 -10.31 -22.73
C GLU A 34 16.79 -9.91 -24.01
N ILE A 35 15.46 -10.06 -24.06
CA ILE A 35 14.68 -9.93 -25.30
C ILE A 35 13.76 -8.70 -25.32
N GLY A 36 13.59 -8.04 -24.17
CA GLY A 36 12.66 -6.92 -23.99
C GLY A 36 11.21 -7.40 -23.89
N GLU A 37 10.52 -6.98 -22.83
CA GLU A 37 9.14 -7.41 -22.57
C GLU A 37 8.15 -6.56 -23.39
N GLN A 38 7.27 -7.22 -24.16
CA GLN A 38 6.19 -6.56 -24.89
C GLN A 38 5.20 -5.94 -23.90
N ARG A 39 5.04 -4.61 -23.95
CA ARG A 39 3.99 -3.92 -23.19
C ARG A 39 2.69 -4.00 -23.96
N VAL A 40 1.66 -4.55 -23.31
CA VAL A 40 0.29 -4.55 -23.82
C VAL A 40 -0.45 -3.37 -23.19
N MET A 41 -1.22 -2.64 -24.01
CA MET A 41 -2.10 -1.58 -23.55
C MET A 41 -3.54 -1.92 -23.92
N SER A 42 -4.48 -1.69 -23.01
CA SER A 42 -5.91 -1.91 -23.24
C SER A 42 -6.77 -0.73 -22.80
N PHE A 43 -7.99 -0.64 -23.34
CA PHE A 43 -9.01 0.28 -22.86
C PHE A 43 -9.86 -0.45 -21.81
N HIS A 44 -9.72 -0.05 -20.54
CA HIS A 44 -10.42 -0.66 -19.41
C HIS A 44 -10.81 0.42 -18.38
N GLY A 45 -11.88 0.18 -17.62
CA GLY A 45 -12.24 1.02 -16.47
C GLY A 45 -11.19 0.94 -15.35
N VAL A 46 -11.11 1.96 -14.50
CA VAL A 46 -10.22 1.97 -13.33
C VAL A 46 -11.01 2.20 -12.06
N GLY A 47 -10.53 1.62 -10.96
CA GLY A 47 -11.02 1.89 -9.61
C GLY A 47 -9.96 2.61 -8.79
N LEU A 48 -10.35 3.68 -8.09
CA LEU A 48 -9.54 4.37 -7.09
C LEU A 48 -10.38 4.54 -5.84
N SER A 49 -9.84 4.11 -4.71
CA SER A 49 -10.49 4.23 -3.41
C SER A 49 -9.48 4.67 -2.35
N VAL A 50 -9.96 5.40 -1.36
CA VAL A 50 -9.20 5.78 -0.17
C VAL A 50 -10.10 5.59 1.04
N ALA A 51 -9.61 4.88 2.06
CA ALA A 51 -10.32 4.74 3.33
C ALA A 51 -9.75 5.70 4.38
N SER A 52 -10.37 5.71 5.56
CA SER A 52 -9.99 6.57 6.68
C SER A 52 -8.56 6.29 7.18
N GLU A 53 -7.98 7.29 7.85
CA GLU A 53 -6.66 7.18 8.48
C GLU A 53 -6.62 6.01 9.47
N ILE A 54 -5.50 5.27 9.46
CA ILE A 54 -5.19 4.30 10.51
C ILE A 54 -4.05 4.87 11.36
N LYS A 55 -4.31 5.08 12.65
CA LYS A 55 -3.33 5.59 13.60
C LYS A 55 -2.49 4.47 14.17
N PHE A 56 -1.17 4.67 14.18
CA PHE A 56 -0.23 3.71 14.75
C PHE A 56 -0.47 3.51 16.26
N SER A 57 -0.83 4.57 16.99
CA SER A 57 -1.15 4.50 18.43
C SER A 57 -2.25 3.49 18.74
N ASP A 58 -3.26 3.42 17.88
CA ASP A 58 -4.46 2.63 18.12
C ASP A 58 -4.19 1.15 17.84
N VAL A 59 -3.36 0.86 16.82
CA VAL A 59 -2.96 -0.51 16.45
C VAL A 59 -1.86 -1.06 17.37
N ALA A 60 -0.92 -0.23 17.78
CA ALA A 60 0.19 -0.64 18.65
C ALA A 60 -0.20 -0.71 20.14
N ALA A 61 -1.42 -0.29 20.49
CA ALA A 61 -1.90 -0.31 21.87
C ALA A 61 -1.83 -1.73 22.45
N GLY A 62 -1.03 -1.91 23.51
CA GLY A 62 -0.88 -3.20 24.19
C GLY A 62 0.13 -4.17 23.56
N ILE A 63 0.81 -3.80 22.47
CA ILE A 63 1.87 -4.61 21.87
C ILE A 63 3.22 -4.18 22.46
N ALA A 64 3.85 -5.06 23.25
CA ALA A 64 5.12 -4.76 23.91
C ALA A 64 6.32 -4.81 22.95
N ASN A 65 6.28 -5.70 21.96
CA ASN A 65 7.36 -5.87 21.00
C ASN A 65 7.23 -4.86 19.84
N PRO A 66 8.22 -3.98 19.61
CA PRO A 66 8.19 -3.01 18.51
C PRO A 66 8.07 -3.62 17.11
N ASP A 67 8.64 -4.80 16.89
CA ASP A 67 8.60 -5.48 15.59
C ASP A 67 7.20 -6.01 15.30
N GLU A 68 6.55 -6.62 16.29
CA GLU A 68 5.15 -7.05 16.19
C GLU A 68 4.21 -5.86 15.97
N ALA A 69 4.44 -4.73 16.64
CA ALA A 69 3.63 -3.52 16.45
C ALA A 69 3.74 -2.96 15.02
N LYS A 70 4.95 -3.01 14.44
CA LYS A 70 5.19 -2.62 13.05
C LYS A 70 4.47 -3.55 12.07
N GLU A 71 4.54 -4.86 12.29
CA GLU A 71 3.84 -5.85 11.46
C GLU A 71 2.33 -5.70 11.55
N ALA A 72 1.78 -5.58 12.76
CA ALA A 72 0.34 -5.36 12.99
C ALA A 72 -0.16 -4.11 12.27
N PHE A 73 0.59 -3.00 12.34
CA PHE A 73 0.25 -1.77 11.63
C PHE A 73 0.27 -1.94 10.11
N SER A 74 1.27 -2.64 9.58
CA SER A 74 1.36 -2.92 8.14
C SER A 74 0.21 -3.81 7.66
N LEU A 75 -0.17 -4.82 8.45
CA LEU A 75 -1.28 -5.72 8.15
C LEU A 75 -2.62 -5.00 8.21
N ALA A 76 -2.85 -4.13 9.20
CA ALA A 76 -4.07 -3.34 9.29
C ALA A 76 -4.28 -2.45 8.05
N LEU A 77 -3.22 -1.77 7.59
CA LEU A 77 -3.25 -0.99 6.35
C LEU A 77 -3.53 -1.88 5.13
N TYR A 78 -2.85 -3.03 5.04
CA TYR A 78 -3.02 -3.97 3.93
C TYR A 78 -4.44 -4.54 3.84
N HIS A 79 -5.03 -4.95 4.97
CA HIS A 79 -6.40 -5.43 5.01
C HIS A 79 -7.41 -4.35 4.56
N SER A 80 -7.19 -3.09 4.95
CA SER A 80 -8.03 -1.99 4.48
C SER A 80 -7.91 -1.78 2.97
N VAL A 81 -6.73 -1.97 2.38
CA VAL A 81 -6.55 -1.90 0.91
C VAL A 81 -7.26 -3.04 0.19
N ILE A 82 -7.24 -4.26 0.72
CA ILE A 82 -7.94 -5.41 0.10
C ILE A 82 -9.46 -5.27 0.18
N GLN A 83 -9.98 -4.65 1.24
CA GLN A 83 -11.43 -4.49 1.43
C GLN A 83 -12.05 -3.44 0.49
N GLN A 84 -11.26 -2.46 0.04
CA GLN A 84 -11.67 -1.38 -0.86
C GLN A 84 -11.89 -1.87 -2.29
#